data_AF-B3T9K3-F1
#
_entry.id   AF-B3T9K3-F1
#
_cell.length_a   1.000
_cell.length_b   1.000
_cell.length_c   1.000
_cell.angle_alpha   90.00
_cell.angle_beta   90.00
_cell.angle_gamma   90.00
#
_symmetry.space_group_name_H-M   'P 1'
#
loop_
_entity.id
_entity.type
_entity.pdbx_description
1 polymer ?
#
loop_
_entity_poly.entity_id
_entity_poly.type
_entity_poly.pdbx_seq_one_letter_code
_entity_poly.pdbx_strand_id
1 'polypeptide(L)'
;MSEDLRIKKLRGSGGFVIAQVTDEQQRKGNLGGPDLFLAPIGRLDVEDIKKYTCNTCDKEYEGAPKIEYENPNEEVADNLILAERGQYLCITCGSSIAEYREFKKPNELGDVGYAKPIETQTETVQEPMNDTQQESDDQYHAFDDVVEQPLDFGETDTETKPVDSFSSISGMSVFDGNAKQIGIAKQVGVDSNNQIILVISDNEGNDVSINWERIKKVGEIILLGDSQITTAGVSAQQGLRCPSCNFDNKPDSKFCESCGTKI
;
A
#
# COMPACT_ATOMS: atom_id res chain seq x y z
N MET A 1 17.11 42.25 8.56
CA MET A 1 17.81 41.78 7.35
C MET A 1 16.73 41.34 6.39
N SER A 2 16.80 41.66 5.10
CA SER A 2 15.78 41.20 4.15
C SER A 2 15.93 39.68 3.98
N GLU A 3 14.84 38.96 4.14
CA GLU A 3 14.80 37.53 3.83
C GLU A 3 14.90 37.38 2.30
N ASP A 4 15.83 36.54 1.83
CA ASP A 4 16.11 36.37 0.41
C ASP A 4 15.03 35.49 -0.24
N LEU A 5 13.86 36.07 -0.45
CA LEU A 5 12.66 35.40 -0.98
C LEU A 5 12.86 35.00 -2.44
N ARG A 6 12.98 33.70 -2.69
CA ARG A 6 13.25 33.13 -4.01
C ARG A 6 12.01 32.44 -4.57
N ILE A 7 11.67 32.73 -5.83
CA ILE A 7 10.60 32.01 -6.52
C ILE A 7 11.07 30.57 -6.78
N LYS A 8 10.32 29.58 -6.29
CA LYS A 8 10.59 28.16 -6.46
C LYS A 8 9.33 27.43 -6.91
N LYS A 9 9.54 26.33 -7.64
CA LYS A 9 8.49 25.37 -8.00
C LYS A 9 8.49 24.25 -6.97
N LEU A 10 7.35 24.04 -6.34
CA LEU A 10 7.15 23.12 -5.23
C LEU A 10 6.20 21.99 -5.68
N ARG A 11 6.63 20.75 -5.53
CA ARG A 11 5.89 19.54 -5.91
C ARG A 11 4.84 19.20 -4.86
N GLY A 12 3.60 19.02 -5.32
CA GLY A 12 2.54 18.34 -4.59
C GLY A 12 2.22 16.99 -5.24
N SER A 13 1.41 16.17 -4.57
CA SER A 13 0.89 14.91 -5.12
C SER A 13 -0.01 15.14 -6.33
N GLY A 14 -0.95 16.07 -6.21
CA GLY A 14 -1.91 16.45 -7.25
C GLY A 14 -1.48 17.63 -8.13
N GLY A 15 -0.24 18.13 -8.03
CA GLY A 15 0.19 19.27 -8.84
C GLY A 15 1.52 19.91 -8.48
N PHE A 16 1.58 21.22 -8.68
CA PHE A 16 2.71 22.07 -8.34
C PHE A 16 2.23 23.43 -7.84
N VAL A 17 2.99 24.08 -6.97
CA VAL A 17 2.80 25.47 -6.55
C VAL A 17 4.07 26.25 -6.87
N ILE A 18 3.94 27.44 -7.44
CA ILE A 18 5.05 28.36 -7.70
C ILE A 18 4.92 29.53 -6.74
N ALA A 19 5.79 29.56 -5.75
CA ALA A 19 5.74 30.53 -4.65
C ALA A 19 7.12 31.14 -4.37
N GLN A 20 7.12 32.30 -3.70
CA GLN A 20 8.29 32.78 -3.01
C GLN A 20 8.50 31.96 -1.74
N VAL A 21 9.75 31.56 -1.48
CA VAL A 21 10.14 30.82 -0.28
C VAL A 21 11.44 31.35 0.29
N THR A 22 11.58 31.25 1.61
CA THR A 22 12.81 31.54 2.34
C THR A 22 13.82 30.40 2.20
N ASP A 23 15.09 30.66 2.52
CA ASP A 23 16.13 29.61 2.55
C ASP A 23 15.81 28.50 3.57
N GLU A 24 15.09 28.79 4.67
CA GLU A 24 14.64 27.76 5.62
C GLU A 24 13.54 26.87 5.02
N GLN A 25 12.52 27.45 4.40
CA GLN A 25 11.49 26.71 3.69
C GLN A 25 12.10 25.87 2.56
N GLN A 26 13.03 26.43 1.77
CA GLN A 26 13.74 25.69 0.74
C GLN A 26 14.53 24.50 1.33
N ARG A 27 15.16 24.67 2.51
CA ARG A 27 15.85 23.58 3.21
C ARG A 27 14.88 22.49 3.68
N LYS A 28 13.72 22.86 4.23
CA LYS A 28 12.68 21.90 4.66
C LYS A 28 12.14 21.08 3.48
N GLY A 29 11.82 21.75 2.36
CA GLY A 29 11.26 21.10 1.17
C GLY A 29 12.24 20.23 0.37
N ASN A 30 13.54 20.27 0.67
CA ASN A 30 14.55 19.47 -0.03
C ASN A 30 14.70 18.09 0.60
N LEU A 31 14.14 17.07 -0.04
CA LEU A 31 14.22 15.67 0.40
C LEU A 31 15.41 14.90 -0.22
N GLY A 32 16.49 15.60 -0.58
CA GLY A 32 17.69 15.02 -1.21
C GLY A 32 17.60 14.84 -2.73
N GLY A 33 16.55 15.35 -3.36
CA GLY A 33 16.33 15.30 -4.81
C GLY A 33 16.51 16.66 -5.51
N PRO A 34 16.32 16.72 -6.84
CA PRO A 34 16.31 17.98 -7.59
C PRO A 34 15.03 18.80 -7.36
N ASP A 35 13.93 18.15 -6.97
CA ASP A 35 12.63 18.78 -6.70
C ASP A 35 12.51 19.20 -5.23
N LEU A 36 11.82 20.33 -5.02
CA LEU A 36 11.38 20.80 -3.70
C LEU A 36 9.94 20.36 -3.49
N PHE A 37 9.60 19.84 -2.32
CA PHE A 37 8.26 19.34 -1.98
C PHE A 37 7.51 20.33 -1.09
N LEU A 38 6.19 20.43 -1.28
CA LEU A 38 5.36 21.33 -0.48
C LEU A 38 5.02 20.76 0.91
N ALA A 39 4.88 19.43 1.01
CA ALA A 39 4.47 18.76 2.25
C ALA A 39 5.38 19.04 3.47
N PRO A 40 6.73 19.06 3.35
CA PRO A 40 7.62 19.40 4.47
C PRO A 40 7.76 20.90 4.73
N ILE A 41 7.34 21.76 3.80
CA ILE A 41 7.44 23.22 3.93
C ILE A 41 6.36 23.75 4.86
N GLY A 42 5.17 23.17 4.82
CA GLY A 42 4.01 23.58 5.61
C GLY A 42 3.07 24.51 4.84
N ARG A 43 2.37 25.39 5.58
CA ARG A 43 1.54 26.45 5.00
C ARG A 43 2.40 27.56 4.42
N LEU A 44 2.09 27.97 3.21
CA LEU A 44 2.59 29.18 2.57
C LEU A 44 1.54 30.27 2.63
N ASP A 45 1.98 31.52 2.73
CA ASP A 45 1.09 32.66 2.65
C ASP A 45 0.57 32.84 1.22
N VAL A 46 -0.71 33.24 1.13
CA VAL A 46 -1.45 33.39 -0.13
C VAL A 46 -0.79 34.41 -1.06
N GLU A 47 -0.09 35.41 -0.48
CA GLU A 47 0.61 36.47 -1.19
C GLU A 47 1.93 36.01 -1.83
N ASP A 48 2.60 35.02 -1.24
CA ASP A 48 3.84 34.44 -1.78
C ASP A 48 3.57 33.52 -2.97
N ILE A 49 2.38 32.93 -3.06
CA ILE A 49 1.99 32.01 -4.13
C ILE A 49 1.58 32.80 -5.39
N LYS A 50 2.39 32.68 -6.44
CA LYS A 50 2.16 33.39 -7.71
C LYS A 50 1.27 32.61 -8.67
N LYS A 51 1.44 31.28 -8.69
CA LYS A 51 0.74 30.36 -9.61
C LYS A 51 0.63 28.97 -9.00
N TYR A 52 -0.30 28.18 -9.49
CA TYR A 52 -0.33 26.74 -9.24
C TYR A 52 -0.74 25.95 -10.48
N THR A 53 -0.34 24.68 -10.53
CA THR A 53 -0.73 23.71 -11.57
C THR A 53 -1.51 22.59 -10.90
N CYS A 54 -2.66 22.22 -11.45
CA CYS A 54 -3.44 21.07 -10.99
C CYS A 54 -3.37 19.95 -12.04
N ASN A 55 -2.88 18.77 -11.66
CA ASN A 55 -2.81 17.60 -12.54
C ASN A 55 -4.21 17.13 -12.96
N THR A 56 -5.22 17.20 -12.08
CA THR A 56 -6.60 16.78 -12.42
C THR A 56 -7.24 17.67 -13.49
N CYS A 57 -6.81 18.92 -13.62
CA CYS A 57 -7.28 19.83 -14.66
C CYS A 57 -6.36 19.89 -15.89
N ASP A 58 -5.14 19.33 -15.79
CA ASP A 58 -4.00 19.59 -16.67
C ASP A 58 -3.82 21.07 -17.04
N LYS A 59 -3.96 21.95 -16.04
CA LYS A 59 -3.95 23.42 -16.21
C LYS A 59 -3.12 24.15 -15.16
N GLU A 60 -2.48 25.22 -15.60
CA GLU A 60 -1.90 26.27 -14.76
C GLU A 60 -2.95 27.35 -14.49
N TYR A 61 -2.91 27.90 -13.28
CA TYR A 61 -3.76 28.95 -12.77
C TYR A 61 -2.88 30.02 -12.10
N GLU A 62 -3.32 31.28 -12.16
CA GLU A 62 -2.62 32.40 -11.51
C GLU A 62 -3.18 32.67 -10.11
N GLY A 63 -2.32 33.13 -9.20
CA GLY A 63 -2.61 33.25 -7.78
C GLY A 63 -2.48 31.93 -7.01
N ALA A 64 -3.04 31.92 -5.80
CA ALA A 64 -3.01 30.79 -4.89
C ALA A 64 -4.18 29.81 -5.11
N PRO A 65 -3.97 28.50 -4.85
CA PRO A 65 -5.07 27.56 -4.65
C PRO A 65 -5.80 27.87 -3.33
N LYS A 66 -6.99 27.28 -3.13
CA LYS A 66 -7.72 27.38 -1.86
C LYS A 66 -6.94 26.61 -0.79
N ILE A 67 -6.60 27.23 0.33
CA ILE A 67 -5.92 26.56 1.45
C ILE A 67 -6.94 26.31 2.55
N GLU A 68 -7.13 25.04 2.92
CA GLU A 68 -7.91 24.63 4.08
C GLU A 68 -6.97 23.99 5.10
N TYR A 69 -7.14 24.31 6.39
CA TYR A 69 -6.24 23.84 7.45
C TYR A 69 -6.98 23.67 8.77
N GLU A 70 -6.45 22.77 9.59
CA GLU A 70 -6.97 22.38 10.89
C GLU A 70 -5.81 22.28 11.88
N ASN A 71 -6.07 22.59 13.15
CA ASN A 71 -5.06 22.59 14.21
C ASN A 71 -5.36 21.47 15.23
N PRO A 72 -5.08 20.18 14.91
CA PRO A 72 -5.48 19.06 15.75
C PRO A 72 -4.77 19.05 17.11
N ASN A 73 -3.53 19.55 17.19
CA ASN A 73 -2.69 19.52 18.39
C ASN A 73 -2.55 18.10 19.00
N GLU A 74 -2.46 17.10 18.13
CA GLU A 74 -2.44 15.68 18.47
C GLU A 74 -1.01 15.20 18.78
N GLU A 75 -0.79 14.54 19.92
CA GLU A 75 0.51 13.95 20.26
C GLU A 75 0.72 12.62 19.52
N VAL A 76 1.40 12.68 18.38
CA VAL A 76 1.63 11.55 17.46
C VAL A 76 2.79 10.64 17.87
N ALA A 77 3.70 11.12 18.72
CA ALA A 77 4.78 10.35 19.33
C ALA A 77 5.22 11.08 20.62
N ASP A 78 5.95 10.41 21.51
CA ASP A 78 6.48 11.10 22.70
C ASP A 78 7.32 12.30 22.25
N ASN A 79 7.03 13.49 22.81
CA ASN A 79 7.68 14.76 22.46
C ASN A 79 7.50 15.20 20.98
N LEU A 80 6.44 14.74 20.29
CA LEU A 80 6.08 15.23 18.94
C LEU A 80 4.56 15.42 18.79
N ILE A 81 4.15 16.65 18.51
CA ILE A 81 2.75 17.04 18.32
C ILE A 81 2.51 17.45 16.86
N LEU A 82 1.48 16.90 16.22
CA LEU A 82 0.91 17.42 14.97
C LEU A 82 0.13 18.70 15.29
N ALA A 83 0.74 19.86 15.02
CA ALA A 83 0.20 21.16 15.41
C ALA A 83 -0.81 21.71 14.39
N GLU A 84 -0.51 21.58 13.10
CA GLU A 84 -1.34 22.03 11.98
C GLU A 84 -1.30 20.94 10.88
N ARG A 85 -2.45 20.64 10.26
CA ARG A 85 -2.53 19.88 9.01
C ARG A 85 -3.35 20.70 8.01
N GLY A 86 -3.02 20.63 6.74
CA GLY A 86 -3.80 21.36 5.74
C GLY A 86 -3.61 20.87 4.32
N GLN A 87 -4.53 21.29 3.46
CA GLN A 87 -4.65 20.86 2.08
C GLN A 87 -4.76 22.08 1.15
N TYR A 88 -4.01 22.01 0.05
CA TYR A 88 -4.07 22.97 -1.04
C TYR A 88 -5.03 22.42 -2.10
N LEU A 89 -6.20 23.04 -2.27
CA LEU A 89 -7.27 22.59 -3.15
C LEU A 89 -7.38 23.47 -4.41
N CYS A 90 -7.54 22.84 -5.57
CA CYS A 90 -7.74 23.56 -6.84
C CYS A 90 -9.09 24.32 -6.83
N ILE A 91 -9.08 25.64 -7.05
CA ILE A 91 -10.31 26.46 -7.03
C ILE A 91 -11.32 26.10 -8.13
N THR A 92 -10.91 25.38 -9.19
CA THR A 92 -11.78 25.02 -10.32
C THR A 92 -12.47 23.67 -10.16
N CYS A 93 -11.82 22.69 -9.54
CA CYS A 93 -12.32 21.31 -9.44
C CYS A 93 -12.37 20.72 -8.03
N GLY A 94 -11.88 21.45 -7.02
CA GLY A 94 -11.82 20.99 -5.62
C GLY A 94 -10.75 19.93 -5.34
N SER A 95 -10.04 19.41 -6.34
CA SER A 95 -9.03 18.35 -6.13
C SER A 95 -7.84 18.84 -5.31
N SER A 96 -7.35 17.99 -4.40
CA SER A 96 -6.13 18.24 -3.63
C SER A 96 -4.89 18.25 -4.52
N ILE A 97 -4.16 19.36 -4.48
CA ILE A 97 -2.86 19.59 -5.14
C ILE A 97 -1.74 19.08 -4.24
N ALA A 98 -1.87 19.26 -2.92
CA ALA A 98 -0.93 18.82 -1.90
C ALA A 98 -1.58 18.80 -0.51
N GLU A 99 -1.08 17.93 0.36
CA GLU A 99 -1.28 18.00 1.81
C GLU A 99 0.05 18.39 2.48
N TYR A 100 -0.01 19.10 3.61
CA TYR A 100 1.11 19.40 4.48
C TYR A 100 0.76 19.12 5.94
N ARG A 101 1.79 18.90 6.77
CA ARG A 101 1.68 18.64 8.20
C ARG A 101 2.80 19.38 8.93
N GLU A 102 2.46 20.23 9.88
CA GLU A 102 3.41 20.90 10.77
C GLU A 102 3.50 20.15 12.09
N PHE A 103 4.70 19.68 12.44
CA PHE A 103 4.98 19.05 13.72
C PHE A 103 5.77 20.00 14.62
N LYS A 104 5.44 20.02 15.92
CA LYS A 104 6.12 20.80 16.95
C LYS A 104 6.60 19.88 18.06
N LYS A 105 7.81 20.11 18.55
CA LYS A 105 8.34 19.44 19.74
C LYS A 105 8.12 20.32 20.97
N PRO A 106 7.44 19.84 22.03
CA PRO A 106 7.35 20.57 23.29
C PRO A 106 8.72 20.80 23.95
N ASN A 107 9.66 19.86 23.79
CA ASN A 107 11.02 19.93 24.29
C ASN A 107 12.03 19.70 23.15
N GLU A 108 12.62 20.79 22.66
CA GLU A 108 13.63 20.78 21.58
C GLU A 108 14.88 19.92 21.89
N LEU A 109 15.17 19.66 23.17
CA LEU A 109 16.30 18.84 23.63
C LEU A 109 15.95 17.35 23.82
N GLY A 110 14.67 17.01 23.81
CA GLY A 110 14.21 15.62 23.90
C GLY A 110 14.26 14.93 22.54
N ASP A 111 14.58 13.65 22.53
CA ASP A 111 14.39 12.83 21.34
C ASP A 111 12.90 12.61 21.06
N VAL A 112 12.57 12.13 19.86
CA VAL A 112 11.19 11.73 19.50
C VAL A 112 11.00 10.26 19.86
N GLY A 113 9.94 9.95 20.60
CA GLY A 113 9.60 8.58 20.96
C GLY A 113 9.00 7.78 19.80
N TYR A 114 8.43 6.61 20.13
CA TYR A 114 7.77 5.78 19.14
C TYR A 114 6.46 6.42 18.67
N ALA A 115 6.15 6.28 17.38
CA ALA A 115 4.89 6.77 16.83
C ALA A 115 3.71 6.00 17.45
N LYS A 116 2.71 6.73 17.95
CA LYS A 116 1.46 6.14 18.41
C LYS A 116 0.68 5.64 17.18
N PRO A 117 0.03 4.47 17.26
CA PRO A 117 -0.87 4.03 16.20
C PRO A 117 -1.96 5.08 15.98
N ILE A 118 -2.25 5.43 14.71
CA ILE A 118 -3.43 6.22 14.40
C ILE A 118 -4.65 5.38 14.75
N GLU A 119 -5.39 5.81 15.78
CA GLU A 119 -6.75 5.36 16.00
C GLU A 119 -7.59 5.89 14.84
N THR A 120 -7.92 5.02 13.88
CA THR A 120 -8.85 5.37 12.80
C THR A 120 -10.21 5.66 13.42
N GLN A 121 -10.48 6.94 13.66
CA GLN A 121 -11.81 7.42 14.02
C GLN A 121 -12.74 7.16 12.83
N THR A 122 -13.38 6.00 12.85
CA THR A 122 -14.52 5.70 12.00
C THR A 122 -15.66 6.59 12.43
N GLU A 123 -15.74 7.79 11.83
CA GLU A 123 -16.97 8.58 11.75
C GLU A 123 -18.02 7.75 11.00
N THR A 124 -18.64 6.86 11.78
CA THR A 124 -19.74 6.02 11.35
C THR A 124 -20.92 6.95 11.17
N VAL A 125 -21.18 7.31 9.91
CA VAL A 125 -22.40 8.02 9.54
C VAL A 125 -23.58 7.16 10.00
N GLN A 126 -24.27 7.63 11.02
CA GLN A 126 -25.45 6.97 11.56
C GLN A 126 -26.62 7.17 10.58
N GLU A 127 -26.85 6.20 9.70
CA GLU A 127 -28.13 6.11 9.00
C GLU A 127 -29.21 5.63 10.00
N PRO A 128 -30.33 6.36 10.16
CA PRO A 128 -31.32 6.05 11.19
C PRO A 128 -32.15 4.81 10.82
N MET A 129 -32.48 4.05 11.86
CA MET A 129 -33.35 2.86 11.81
C MET A 129 -34.63 3.08 11.00
N ASN A 130 -35.02 2.05 10.24
CA ASN A 130 -36.44 1.73 10.07
C ASN A 130 -36.65 0.21 10.08
N ASP A 131 -37.87 -0.20 10.40
CA ASP A 131 -38.14 -1.39 11.22
C ASP A 131 -38.61 -2.64 10.42
N THR A 132 -38.57 -3.80 11.11
CA THR A 132 -39.32 -5.05 10.85
C THR A 132 -38.91 -5.86 9.58
N GLN A 133 -38.74 -7.19 9.58
CA GLN A 133 -39.38 -8.25 10.38
C GLN A 133 -38.45 -9.40 10.83
N GLN A 134 -38.91 -10.13 11.85
CA GLN A 134 -38.28 -11.31 12.45
C GLN A 134 -38.63 -12.62 11.71
N GLU A 135 -37.69 -13.56 11.65
CA GLU A 135 -37.86 -15.03 11.78
C GLU A 135 -36.46 -15.57 12.18
N SER A 136 -36.12 -15.74 13.46
CA SER A 136 -36.42 -16.88 14.34
C SER A 136 -36.07 -18.26 13.75
N ASP A 137 -34.92 -18.80 14.14
CA ASP A 137 -34.92 -20.09 14.84
C ASP A 137 -33.76 -20.18 15.85
N ASP A 138 -34.05 -20.71 17.03
CA ASP A 138 -33.17 -20.77 18.21
C ASP A 138 -32.76 -22.22 18.48
N GLN A 139 -31.46 -22.53 18.44
CA GLN A 139 -30.96 -23.77 19.04
C GLN A 139 -29.53 -23.60 19.61
N TYR A 140 -29.46 -23.05 20.83
CA TYR A 140 -28.93 -23.71 22.04
C TYR A 140 -27.75 -24.72 21.91
N HIS A 141 -26.76 -24.80 22.82
CA HIS A 141 -26.62 -24.25 24.19
C HIS A 141 -25.19 -24.46 24.75
N ALA A 142 -24.72 -23.57 25.65
CA ALA A 142 -23.84 -23.85 26.84
C ALA A 142 -22.40 -24.39 26.58
N PHE A 143 -21.38 -24.34 27.46
CA PHE A 143 -21.09 -23.89 28.84
C PHE A 143 -19.53 -23.72 28.97
N ASP A 144 -18.85 -23.07 29.91
CA ASP A 144 -19.07 -22.01 30.93
C ASP A 144 -17.65 -21.35 31.16
N ASP A 145 -17.50 -20.04 31.39
CA ASP A 145 -17.30 -19.31 32.67
C ASP A 145 -16.05 -19.66 33.53
N VAL A 146 -15.65 -18.73 34.43
CA VAL A 146 -14.53 -18.70 35.41
C VAL A 146 -13.24 -17.96 34.99
N VAL A 147 -13.33 -16.62 35.01
CA VAL A 147 -12.71 -15.69 36.01
C VAL A 147 -11.28 -15.93 36.57
N GLU A 148 -10.52 -14.82 36.61
CA GLU A 148 -9.37 -14.43 37.47
C GLU A 148 -7.89 -14.66 37.05
N GLN A 149 -7.02 -13.88 37.71
CA GLN A 149 -5.69 -13.39 37.30
C GLN A 149 -4.51 -14.26 37.84
N PRO A 150 -3.25 -13.76 37.91
CA PRO A 150 -2.31 -13.57 36.82
C PRO A 150 -1.00 -14.39 37.03
N LEU A 151 -0.31 -14.82 35.97
CA LEU A 151 1.04 -15.38 36.12
C LEU A 151 2.05 -14.90 35.06
N ASP A 152 3.04 -14.19 35.60
CA ASP A 152 4.42 -14.06 35.17
C ASP A 152 4.99 -15.30 34.45
N PHE A 153 5.52 -15.12 33.23
CA PHE A 153 6.52 -16.01 32.64
C PHE A 153 7.34 -15.31 31.54
N GLY A 154 8.63 -15.11 31.83
CA GLY A 154 9.73 -15.51 30.93
C GLY A 154 10.04 -14.64 29.70
N GLU A 155 11.21 -14.02 29.71
CA GLU A 155 11.88 -13.47 28.53
C GLU A 155 11.95 -14.50 27.39
N THR A 156 11.74 -14.06 26.14
CA THR A 156 12.29 -14.75 24.98
C THR A 156 12.61 -13.73 23.88
N ASP A 157 13.91 -13.46 23.69
CA ASP A 157 14.39 -12.73 22.52
C ASP A 157 13.92 -13.41 21.24
N THR A 158 13.34 -12.64 20.32
CA THR A 158 13.25 -13.06 18.92
C THR A 158 13.43 -11.84 18.00
N GLU A 159 14.68 -11.63 17.59
CA GLU A 159 15.06 -10.67 16.55
C GLU A 159 14.30 -10.98 15.24
N THR A 160 13.21 -10.26 14.97
CA THR A 160 12.51 -10.29 13.68
C THR A 160 12.80 -9.03 12.90
N LYS A 161 13.64 -9.15 11.87
CA LYS A 161 13.95 -8.07 10.93
C LYS A 161 12.68 -7.68 10.16
N PRO A 162 12.41 -6.38 9.93
CA PRO A 162 11.24 -5.96 9.18
C PRO A 162 11.34 -6.46 7.74
N VAL A 163 10.43 -7.33 7.35
CA VAL A 163 10.22 -7.76 5.96
C VAL A 163 9.39 -6.71 5.21
N ASP A 164 9.66 -6.59 3.91
CA ASP A 164 9.11 -5.53 3.05
C ASP A 164 7.59 -5.40 3.07
N SER A 165 7.14 -4.14 2.97
CA SER A 165 5.77 -3.65 2.81
C SER A 165 4.77 -4.68 2.27
N PHE A 166 3.94 -5.22 3.16
CA PHE A 166 2.83 -6.10 2.80
C PHE A 166 1.79 -5.36 1.94
N SER A 167 1.84 -5.52 0.62
CA SER A 167 0.70 -5.20 -0.23
C SER A 167 -0.41 -6.21 0.07
N SER A 168 -1.57 -5.70 0.48
CA SER A 168 -2.73 -6.55 0.76
C SER A 168 -3.23 -7.15 -0.55
N ILE A 169 -3.03 -8.45 -0.74
CA ILE A 169 -3.50 -9.16 -1.94
C ILE A 169 -5.02 -9.35 -1.96
N SER A 170 -5.67 -9.17 -0.82
CA SER A 170 -7.14 -9.16 -0.67
C SER A 170 -7.75 -7.98 -1.44
N GLY A 171 -8.77 -8.24 -2.25
CA GLY A 171 -9.42 -7.24 -3.12
C GLY A 171 -8.79 -7.07 -4.50
N MET A 172 -7.65 -7.71 -4.79
CA MET A 172 -7.02 -7.62 -6.11
C MET A 172 -7.82 -8.39 -7.19
N SER A 173 -8.01 -7.79 -8.36
CA SER A 173 -8.60 -8.47 -9.52
C SER A 173 -7.63 -9.49 -10.13
N VAL A 174 -8.16 -10.69 -10.44
CA VAL A 174 -7.39 -11.84 -10.94
C VAL A 174 -7.77 -12.13 -12.40
N PHE A 175 -6.78 -12.18 -13.29
CA PHE A 175 -6.96 -12.37 -14.73
C PHE A 175 -6.20 -13.59 -15.26
N ASP A 176 -6.74 -14.26 -16.28
CA ASP A 176 -6.04 -15.32 -17.01
C ASP A 176 -5.12 -14.79 -18.14
N GLY A 177 -4.43 -15.70 -18.83
CA GLY A 177 -3.60 -15.38 -20.00
C GLY A 177 -4.36 -14.78 -21.19
N ASN A 178 -5.70 -14.88 -21.20
CA ASN A 178 -6.57 -14.31 -22.22
C ASN A 178 -7.12 -12.92 -21.82
N ALA A 179 -6.64 -12.34 -20.71
CA ALA A 179 -7.16 -11.12 -20.10
C ALA A 179 -8.63 -11.19 -19.66
N LYS A 180 -9.17 -12.39 -19.43
CA LYS A 180 -10.49 -12.59 -18.81
C LYS A 180 -10.35 -12.48 -17.29
N GLN A 181 -11.20 -11.67 -16.65
CA GLN A 181 -11.29 -11.65 -15.19
C GLN A 181 -11.90 -12.96 -14.68
N ILE A 182 -11.13 -13.65 -13.83
CA ILE A 182 -11.51 -14.94 -13.23
C ILE A 182 -12.16 -14.73 -11.86
N GLY A 183 -11.76 -13.67 -11.13
CA GLY A 183 -12.33 -13.35 -9.83
C GLY A 183 -11.63 -12.21 -9.10
N ILE A 184 -11.87 -12.13 -7.79
CA ILE A 184 -11.24 -11.21 -6.84
C ILE A 184 -10.52 -12.02 -5.76
N ALA A 185 -9.27 -11.72 -5.49
CA ALA A 185 -8.49 -12.38 -4.46
C ALA A 185 -9.05 -12.10 -3.05
N LYS A 186 -9.24 -13.17 -2.26
CA LYS A 186 -9.67 -13.10 -0.85
C LYS A 186 -8.48 -13.14 0.09
N GLN A 187 -7.65 -14.19 0.00
CA GLN A 187 -6.53 -14.42 0.92
C GLN A 187 -5.49 -15.39 0.33
N VAL A 188 -4.29 -15.42 0.92
CA VAL A 188 -3.31 -16.49 0.71
C VAL A 188 -3.54 -17.54 1.78
N GLY A 189 -3.50 -18.82 1.40
CA GLY A 189 -3.55 -19.96 2.29
C GLY A 189 -2.41 -20.94 2.00
N VAL A 190 -2.37 -22.00 2.80
CA VAL A 190 -1.52 -23.17 2.59
C VAL A 190 -2.43 -24.39 2.52
N ASP A 191 -2.23 -25.25 1.52
CA ASP A 191 -3.02 -26.47 1.35
C ASP A 191 -2.52 -27.61 2.26
N SER A 192 -3.23 -28.74 2.25
CA SER A 192 -2.88 -29.93 3.04
C SER A 192 -1.54 -30.59 2.66
N ASN A 193 -0.88 -30.14 1.59
CA ASN A 193 0.42 -30.60 1.10
C ASN A 193 1.54 -29.57 1.37
N ASN A 194 1.28 -28.58 2.23
CA ASN A 194 2.16 -27.44 2.51
C ASN A 194 2.47 -26.54 1.29
N GLN A 195 1.62 -26.55 0.25
CA GLN A 195 1.74 -25.67 -0.92
C GLN A 195 0.98 -24.36 -0.72
N ILE A 196 1.58 -23.24 -1.15
CA ILE A 196 0.95 -21.92 -1.09
C ILE A 196 -0.16 -21.85 -2.15
N ILE A 197 -1.34 -21.39 -1.74
CA ILE A 197 -2.51 -21.21 -2.61
C ILE A 197 -3.08 -19.79 -2.44
N LEU A 198 -3.60 -19.24 -3.53
CA LEU A 198 -4.42 -18.03 -3.56
C LEU A 198 -5.89 -18.43 -3.58
N VAL A 199 -6.67 -18.01 -2.59
CA VAL A 199 -8.13 -18.15 -2.59
C VAL A 199 -8.74 -16.93 -3.26
N ILE A 200 -9.60 -17.14 -4.26
CA ILE A 200 -10.33 -16.10 -4.97
C ILE A 200 -11.83 -16.34 -4.83
N SER A 201 -12.66 -15.29 -4.81
CA SER A 201 -14.06 -15.42 -5.21
C SER A 201 -14.15 -15.31 -6.73
N ASP A 202 -14.77 -16.28 -7.38
CA ASP A 202 -15.09 -16.22 -8.80
C ASP A 202 -16.24 -15.23 -9.09
N ASN A 203 -16.58 -15.07 -10.38
CA ASN A 203 -17.68 -14.18 -10.81
C ASN A 203 -19.08 -14.70 -10.43
N GLU A 204 -19.20 -15.91 -9.90
CA GLU A 204 -20.44 -16.55 -9.42
C GLU A 204 -20.53 -16.52 -7.88
N GLY A 205 -19.49 -16.03 -7.19
CA GLY A 205 -19.39 -15.91 -5.73
C GLY A 205 -18.76 -17.11 -5.02
N ASN A 206 -18.33 -18.16 -5.75
CA ASN A 206 -17.71 -19.35 -5.15
C ASN A 206 -16.23 -19.12 -4.84
N ASP A 207 -15.71 -19.87 -3.86
CA ASP A 207 -14.31 -19.79 -3.48
C ASP A 207 -13.47 -20.84 -4.23
N VAL A 208 -12.53 -20.34 -5.03
CA VAL A 208 -11.65 -21.14 -5.90
C VAL A 208 -10.20 -20.98 -5.45
N SER A 209 -9.53 -22.10 -5.24
CA SER A 209 -8.11 -22.14 -4.86
C SER A 209 -7.21 -22.25 -6.10
N ILE A 210 -6.27 -21.34 -6.23
CA ILE A 210 -5.27 -21.29 -7.31
C ILE A 210 -3.89 -21.57 -6.70
N ASN A 211 -3.16 -22.57 -7.22
CA ASN A 211 -1.78 -22.82 -6.79
C ASN A 211 -0.87 -21.64 -7.17
N TRP A 212 -0.01 -21.20 -6.25
CA TRP A 212 0.89 -20.06 -6.41
C TRP A 212 1.82 -20.19 -7.63
N GLU A 213 2.19 -21.40 -8.04
CA GLU A 213 2.96 -21.67 -9.27
C GLU A 213 2.29 -21.16 -10.55
N ARG A 214 0.96 -20.97 -10.52
CA ARG A 214 0.20 -20.42 -11.65
C ARG A 214 0.25 -18.90 -11.72
N ILE A 215 0.81 -18.19 -10.74
CA ILE A 215 0.82 -16.74 -10.70
C ILE A 215 2.06 -16.23 -11.46
N LYS A 216 1.82 -15.54 -12.59
CA LYS A 216 2.87 -14.98 -13.45
C LYS A 216 3.36 -13.62 -12.96
N LYS A 217 2.46 -12.81 -12.38
CA LYS A 217 2.77 -11.48 -11.82
C LYS A 217 1.74 -11.07 -10.78
N VAL A 218 2.22 -10.43 -9.71
CA VAL A 218 1.44 -9.66 -8.74
C VAL A 218 1.86 -8.18 -8.87
N GLY A 219 0.90 -7.25 -8.82
CA GLY A 219 1.13 -5.81 -8.99
C GLY A 219 -0.11 -5.02 -8.59
N GLU A 220 -0.69 -4.25 -9.50
CA GLU A 220 -2.04 -3.69 -9.35
C GLU A 220 -3.14 -4.75 -9.60
N ILE A 221 -2.81 -5.77 -10.39
CA ILE A 221 -3.64 -6.94 -10.69
C ILE A 221 -2.82 -8.22 -10.50
N ILE A 222 -3.51 -9.35 -10.34
CA ILE A 222 -2.89 -10.68 -10.34
C ILE A 222 -3.09 -11.30 -11.72
N LEU A 223 -1.99 -11.67 -12.39
CA LEU A 223 -2.04 -12.33 -13.69
C LEU A 223 -1.64 -13.80 -13.55
N LEU A 224 -2.52 -14.70 -13.99
CA LEU A 224 -2.26 -16.12 -14.07
C LEU A 224 -1.51 -16.47 -15.36
N GLY A 225 -0.56 -17.39 -15.27
CA GLY A 225 0.11 -18.00 -16.41
C GLY A 225 -0.63 -19.25 -16.89
N ASP A 226 -0.49 -19.54 -18.18
CA ASP A 226 -1.11 -20.69 -18.82
C ASP A 226 -0.52 -21.99 -18.27
N SER A 227 -1.28 -22.66 -17.40
CA SER A 227 -0.97 -24.01 -16.94
C SER A 227 -1.28 -25.05 -18.02
N GLN A 228 -0.52 -25.01 -19.11
CA GLN A 228 -0.47 -26.10 -20.08
C GLN A 228 0.94 -26.66 -20.20
N ILE A 229 1.09 -27.88 -19.70
CA ILE A 229 2.05 -28.84 -20.23
C ILE A 229 1.71 -29.02 -21.71
N THR A 230 2.53 -28.41 -22.58
CA THR A 230 2.72 -28.71 -24.00
C THR A 230 1.52 -29.18 -24.83
N THR A 231 1.11 -28.38 -25.82
CA THR A 231 0.87 -28.90 -27.19
C THR A 231 1.15 -27.83 -28.24
N ALA A 232 1.95 -28.18 -29.26
CA ALA A 232 2.39 -27.35 -30.41
C ALA A 232 3.05 -25.99 -30.05
N GLY A 233 4.36 -25.78 -30.18
CA GLY A 233 5.24 -26.02 -31.34
C GLY A 233 5.71 -24.64 -31.86
N VAL A 234 6.93 -24.36 -32.32
CA VAL A 234 8.07 -25.17 -32.81
C VAL A 234 9.35 -24.35 -32.50
N SER A 235 10.47 -24.90 -32.00
CA SER A 235 11.63 -25.21 -32.85
C SER A 235 12.77 -25.93 -32.11
N ALA A 236 13.17 -27.07 -32.69
CA ALA A 236 14.48 -27.72 -32.69
C ALA A 236 15.57 -27.29 -31.67
N GLN A 237 15.83 -28.18 -30.70
CA GLN A 237 17.12 -28.88 -30.57
C GLN A 237 16.91 -30.19 -29.79
N GLN A 238 17.48 -31.30 -30.27
CA GLN A 238 17.27 -32.63 -29.68
C GLN A 238 18.15 -32.82 -28.42
N GLY A 239 17.62 -32.44 -27.26
CA GLY A 239 18.13 -32.85 -25.95
C GLY A 239 17.33 -34.04 -25.40
N LEU A 240 17.97 -34.93 -24.66
CA LEU A 240 17.32 -36.11 -24.09
C LEU A 240 16.76 -35.75 -22.70
N ARG A 241 15.49 -35.39 -22.65
CA ARG A 241 14.82 -34.89 -21.44
C ARG A 241 14.56 -36.03 -20.45
N CYS A 242 15.01 -35.87 -19.20
CA CYS A 242 14.93 -36.94 -18.21
C CYS A 242 13.47 -37.16 -17.74
N PRO A 243 12.92 -38.39 -17.80
CA PRO A 243 11.54 -38.64 -17.38
C PRO A 243 11.30 -38.52 -15.88
N SER A 244 12.36 -38.54 -15.04
CA SER A 244 12.23 -38.51 -13.57
C SER A 244 12.31 -37.11 -12.96
N CYS A 245 13.13 -36.21 -13.50
CA CYS A 245 13.27 -34.83 -12.99
C CYS A 245 13.01 -33.74 -14.04
N ASN A 246 12.61 -34.13 -15.27
CA ASN A 246 12.28 -33.24 -16.37
C ASN A 246 13.42 -32.31 -16.87
N PHE A 247 14.67 -32.58 -16.43
CA PHE A 247 15.88 -31.86 -16.85
C PHE A 247 16.29 -32.23 -18.28
N ASP A 248 16.62 -31.24 -19.10
CA ASP A 248 17.08 -31.40 -20.49
C ASP A 248 18.57 -31.79 -20.53
N ASN A 249 18.88 -33.03 -20.91
CA ASN A 249 20.26 -33.53 -21.00
C ASN A 249 20.79 -33.41 -22.43
N LYS A 250 22.11 -33.49 -22.57
CA LYS A 250 22.78 -33.55 -23.88
C LYS A 250 22.37 -34.84 -24.61
N PRO A 251 22.33 -34.86 -25.96
CA PRO A 251 21.88 -36.02 -26.73
C PRO A 251 22.74 -37.29 -26.55
N ASP A 252 23.95 -37.16 -26.03
CA ASP A 252 24.90 -38.26 -25.76
C ASP A 252 24.92 -38.72 -24.28
N SER A 253 24.16 -38.06 -23.39
CA SER A 253 24.05 -38.42 -21.98
C SER A 253 23.35 -39.79 -21.79
N LYS A 254 24.03 -40.77 -21.18
CA LYS A 254 23.45 -42.07 -20.78
C LYS A 254 22.75 -42.08 -19.41
N PHE A 255 22.95 -41.01 -18.66
CA PHE A 255 22.40 -40.76 -17.34
C PHE A 255 22.12 -39.27 -17.22
N CYS A 256 21.07 -38.90 -16.49
CA CYS A 256 20.70 -37.51 -16.32
C CYS A 256 21.76 -36.75 -15.50
N GLU A 257 22.23 -35.62 -16.02
CA GLU A 257 23.24 -34.77 -15.36
C GLU A 257 22.73 -34.15 -14.05
N SER A 258 21.41 -34.06 -13.87
CA SER A 258 20.76 -33.49 -12.67
C SER A 258 20.44 -34.53 -11.59
N CYS A 259 19.96 -35.73 -11.94
CA CYS A 259 19.46 -36.71 -10.95
C CYS A 259 20.11 -38.11 -11.04
N GLY A 260 21.01 -38.36 -11.99
CA GLY A 260 21.67 -39.66 -12.17
C GLY A 260 20.78 -40.79 -12.70
N THR A 261 19.48 -40.57 -12.90
CA THR A 261 18.60 -41.57 -13.52
C THR A 261 19.07 -41.90 -14.94
N LYS A 262 19.09 -43.19 -15.28
CA LYS A 262 19.45 -43.67 -16.62
C LYS A 262 18.44 -43.17 -17.67
N ILE A 263 18.95 -42.69 -18.80
CA ILE A 263 18.19 -42.16 -19.94
C ILE A 263 18.69 -42.79 -21.25
#